data_AF-A0AAW0KAB9-F1
#
_entry.id   AF-A0AAW0KAB9-F1
#
_cell.length_a   1.000
_cell.length_b   1.000
_cell.length_c   1.000
_cell.angle_alpha   90.00
_cell.angle_beta   90.00
_cell.angle_gamma   90.00
#
_symmetry.space_group_name_H-M   'P 1'
#
loop_
_entity.id
_entity.type
_entity.pdbx_description
1 polymer ?
#
loop_
_entity_poly.entity_id
_entity_poly.type
_entity_poly.pdbx_seq_one_letter_code
_entity_poly.pdbx_strand_id
1 'polypeptide(L)'
;MWRFAQDFEVRDLALNTILLLFTHEADVQKVILQGPWSFDKYLIGLNQPSASESVEDTKFVTSPFWIQIHNLPFSRMNQTNAITIGSTIGRVE
;
A
#
# COMPACT_ATOMS: atom_id res chain seq x y z
N MET A 1 9.09 9.54 -4.20
CA MET A 1 9.40 9.22 -5.61
C MET A 1 9.82 7.77 -5.66
N TRP A 2 9.16 6.94 -6.47
CA TRP A 2 9.59 5.56 -6.65
C TRP A 2 10.99 5.54 -7.25
N ARG A 3 11.94 4.91 -6.54
CA ARG A 3 13.32 4.74 -7.01
C ARG A 3 13.55 3.25 -7.19
N PHE A 4 13.60 2.81 -8.43
CA PHE A 4 13.79 1.41 -8.78
C PHE A 4 15.26 1.11 -9.06
N ALA A 5 15.67 -0.12 -8.79
CA ALA A 5 16.99 -0.58 -9.19
C ALA A 5 17.06 -0.90 -10.69
N GLN A 6 15.93 -1.30 -11.28
CA GLN A 6 15.73 -1.59 -12.70
C GLN A 6 14.39 -1.03 -13.20
N ASP A 7 14.26 -0.90 -14.51
CA ASP A 7 13.02 -0.44 -15.14
C ASP A 7 11.88 -1.45 -14.94
N PHE A 8 10.64 -0.94 -15.05
CA PHE A 8 9.39 -1.71 -14.99
C PHE A 8 8.58 -1.43 -16.25
N GLU A 9 7.74 -2.38 -16.67
CA GLU A 9 6.78 -2.12 -17.75
C GLU A 9 5.48 -1.55 -17.19
N VAL A 10 4.85 -0.67 -17.97
CA VAL A 10 3.52 -0.13 -17.67
C VAL A 10 2.58 -0.54 -18.79
N ARG A 11 1.41 -1.08 -18.43
CA ARG A 11 0.32 -1.37 -19.37
C ARG A 11 -0.94 -0.63 -18.94
N ASP A 12 -1.59 0.02 -19.88
CA ASP A 12 -2.90 0.65 -19.66
C ASP A 12 -3.99 -0.44 -19.70
N LEU A 13 -4.80 -0.51 -18.66
CA LEU A 13 -5.94 -1.43 -18.54
C LEU A 13 -7.29 -0.72 -18.69
N ALA A 14 -7.28 0.55 -19.09
CA ALA A 14 -8.42 1.47 -19.12
C ALA A 14 -9.01 1.74 -17.72
N LEU A 15 -10.11 2.51 -17.68
CA LEU A 15 -10.86 2.81 -16.45
C LEU A 15 -9.99 3.35 -15.29
N ASN A 16 -9.01 4.20 -15.61
CA ASN A 16 -8.06 4.75 -14.65
C ASN A 16 -7.25 3.68 -13.89
N THR A 17 -6.96 2.56 -14.55
CA THR A 17 -6.20 1.43 -14.02
C THR A 17 -4.99 1.15 -14.90
N ILE A 18 -3.83 0.97 -14.27
CA ILE A 18 -2.58 0.58 -14.95
C ILE A 18 -2.00 -0.67 -14.29
N LEU A 19 -1.38 -1.54 -15.07
CA LEU A 19 -0.59 -2.66 -14.59
C LEU A 19 0.89 -2.30 -14.61
N LEU A 20 1.53 -2.48 -13.47
CA LEU A 20 2.97 -2.33 -13.31
C LEU A 20 3.59 -3.72 -13.26
N LEU A 21 4.47 -4.04 -14.21
CA LEU A 21 5.18 -5.32 -14.27
C LEU A 21 6.62 -5.11 -13.83
N PHE A 22 6.97 -5.75 -12.73
CA PHE A 22 8.30 -5.70 -12.13
C PHE A 22 9.07 -6.99 -12.42
N THR A 23 10.36 -6.86 -12.72
CA THR A 23 11.27 -8.01 -12.89
C THR A 23 11.57 -8.70 -11.55
N HIS A 24 11.59 -7.93 -10.46
CA HIS A 24 11.96 -8.41 -9.13
C HIS A 24 10.83 -8.16 -8.13
N GLU A 25 10.49 -9.20 -7.37
CA GLU A 25 9.51 -9.12 -6.28
C GLU A 25 9.91 -8.08 -5.21
N ALA A 26 11.21 -7.89 -4.98
CA ALA A 26 11.72 -6.89 -4.04
C ALA A 26 11.27 -5.45 -4.40
N ASP A 27 11.16 -5.13 -5.70
CA ASP A 27 10.68 -3.82 -6.14
C ASP A 27 9.18 -3.66 -5.90
N VAL A 28 8.39 -4.73 -6.08
CA VAL A 28 6.96 -4.76 -5.74
C VAL A 28 6.76 -4.50 -4.25
N GLN A 29 7.45 -5.25 -3.40
CA GLN A 29 7.36 -5.10 -1.94
C GLN A 29 7.77 -3.70 -1.49
N LYS A 30 8.82 -3.14 -2.09
CA LYS A 30 9.26 -1.78 -1.80
C LYS A 30 8.17 -0.75 -2.13
N VAL A 31 7.51 -0.85 -3.28
CA VAL A 31 6.42 0.06 -3.67
C VAL A 31 5.25 -0.07 -2.70
N ILE A 32 4.83 -1.28 -2.35
CA ILE A 32 3.71 -1.50 -1.43
C ILE A 32 4.02 -0.93 -0.04
N LEU A 33 5.18 -1.26 0.54
CA LEU A 33 5.56 -0.86 1.90
C LEU A 33 5.84 0.64 2.06
N GLN A 34 6.28 1.32 0.99
CA GLN A 34 6.57 2.76 1.02
C GLN A 34 5.34 3.63 0.74
N GLY A 35 4.16 3.03 0.56
CA GLY A 35 2.90 3.76 0.47
C GLY A 35 2.50 4.47 1.78
N PRO A 36 1.38 5.21 1.80
CA PRO A 36 0.46 5.42 0.67
C PRO A 36 1.04 6.34 -0.40
N TRP A 37 0.62 6.15 -1.65
CA TRP A 37 1.08 6.96 -2.78
C TRP A 37 -0.02 7.88 -3.30
N SER A 38 0.40 9.05 -3.77
CA SER A 38 -0.52 10.01 -4.40
C SER A 38 0.10 10.58 -5.66
N PHE A 39 -0.74 10.81 -6.68
CA PHE A 39 -0.41 11.57 -7.87
C PHE A 39 -1.42 12.70 -8.05
N ASP A 40 -0.94 13.92 -8.27
CA ASP A 40 -1.77 15.13 -8.38
C ASP A 40 -2.84 15.26 -7.28
N LYS A 41 -2.47 14.97 -6.02
CA LYS A 41 -3.34 14.98 -4.83
C LYS A 41 -4.42 13.88 -4.79
N TYR A 42 -4.45 12.97 -5.75
CA TYR A 42 -5.31 11.79 -5.73
C TYR A 42 -4.54 10.58 -5.16
N LEU A 43 -5.18 9.82 -4.26
CA LEU A 43 -4.64 8.58 -3.72
C LEU A 43 -4.56 7.53 -4.83
N ILE A 44 -3.43 6.82 -4.91
CA ILE A 44 -3.26 5.67 -5.79
C ILE A 44 -3.65 4.42 -5.00
N GLY A 45 -4.71 3.74 -5.44
CA GLY A 45 -5.02 2.39 -4.97
C GLY A 45 -4.04 1.38 -5.56
N LEU A 46 -3.32 0.66 -4.70
CA LEU A 46 -2.44 -0.43 -5.12
C LEU A 46 -3.07 -1.77 -4.73
N ASN A 47 -3.11 -2.70 -5.66
CA ASN A 47 -3.46 -4.09 -5.41
C ASN A 47 -2.36 -4.99 -5.97
N GLN A 48 -1.96 -6.01 -5.21
CA GLN A 48 -1.09 -7.08 -5.70
C GLN A 48 -1.98 -8.30 -5.98
N PRO A 49 -2.43 -8.50 -7.23
CA PRO A 49 -3.33 -9.60 -7.55
C PRO A 49 -2.66 -10.95 -7.31
N SER A 50 -3.42 -11.90 -6.79
CA SER A 50 -3.01 -13.30 -6.73
C SER A 50 -3.06 -13.94 -8.12
N ALA A 51 -2.33 -15.05 -8.32
CA ALA A 51 -2.27 -15.73 -9.63
C ALA A 51 -3.66 -16.20 -10.16
N SER A 52 -4.67 -16.24 -9.31
CA SER A 52 -6.04 -16.65 -9.64
C SER A 52 -7.02 -15.48 -9.84
N GLU A 53 -6.61 -14.23 -9.56
CA GLU A 53 -7.49 -13.06 -9.70
C GLU A 53 -7.39 -12.47 -11.11
N SER A 54 -8.55 -12.18 -11.70
CA SER A 54 -8.62 -11.40 -12.93
C SER A 54 -8.43 -9.91 -12.62
N VAL A 55 -8.01 -9.16 -13.64
CA VAL A 55 -7.92 -7.70 -13.54
C VAL A 55 -9.30 -7.10 -13.31
N GLU A 56 -10.34 -7.68 -13.93
CA GLU A 56 -11.72 -7.23 -13.81
C GLU A 56 -12.29 -7.42 -12.38
N ASP A 57 -11.81 -8.43 -11.65
CA ASP A 57 -12.22 -8.71 -10.27
C ASP A 57 -11.46 -7.88 -9.23
N THR A 58 -10.39 -7.19 -9.64
CA THR A 58 -9.55 -6.41 -8.74
C THR A 58 -10.29 -5.18 -8.20
N LYS A 59 -10.39 -5.09 -6.87
CA LYS A 59 -11.07 -3.98 -6.18
C LYS A 59 -10.10 -3.11 -5.40
N PHE A 60 -10.04 -1.82 -5.73
CA PHE A 60 -9.26 -0.81 -5.03
C PHE A 60 -10.06 -0.18 -3.86
N VAL A 61 -10.54 -1.01 -2.93
CA VAL A 61 -11.46 -0.57 -1.85
C VAL A 61 -10.75 -0.14 -0.57
N THR A 62 -9.51 -0.57 -0.37
CA THR A 62 -8.72 -0.29 0.84
C THR A 62 -7.31 0.16 0.45
N SER A 63 -6.67 0.94 1.31
CA SER A 63 -5.28 1.35 1.15
C SER A 63 -4.59 1.41 2.52
N PRO A 64 -3.35 0.91 2.66
CA PRO A 64 -2.61 0.99 3.91
C PRO A 64 -2.14 2.42 4.17
N PHE A 65 -2.26 2.87 5.42
CA PHE A 65 -1.79 4.17 5.87
C PHE A 65 -0.86 4.01 7.07
N TRP A 66 0.21 4.80 7.09
CA TRP A 66 1.00 5.00 8.30
C TRP A 66 0.26 5.91 9.26
N ILE A 67 -0.08 5.39 10.44
CA ILE A 67 -0.76 6.15 11.49
C ILE A 67 0.24 6.43 12.61
N GLN A 68 0.42 7.71 12.93
CA GLN A 68 1.19 8.13 14.09
C GLN A 68 0.27 8.45 15.26
N ILE A 69 0.49 7.80 16.39
CA ILE A 69 -0.26 8.06 17.63
C ILE A 69 0.49 9.13 18.43
N HIS A 70 -0.15 10.29 18.63
CA HIS A 70 0.41 11.39 19.41
C HIS A 70 -0.06 11.33 20.87
N ASN A 71 0.70 11.97 21.76
CA ASN A 71 0.38 12.15 23.19
C ASN A 71 0.20 10.84 23.98
N LEU A 72 0.77 9.72 23.53
CA LEU A 72 0.80 8.48 24.29
C LEU A 72 1.90 8.58 25.37
N PRO A 73 1.62 8.32 26.66
CA PRO A 73 2.64 8.32 27.69
C PRO A 73 3.75 7.31 27.38
N PHE A 74 5.02 7.62 27.73
CA PHE A 74 6.16 6.74 27.47
C PHE A 74 5.97 5.30 27.99
N SER A 75 5.38 5.15 29.18
CA SER A 75 5.06 3.84 29.76
C SER A 75 4.05 3.01 28.94
N ARG A 76 3.31 3.67 28.04
CA ARG A 76 2.31 3.07 27.15
C ARG A 76 2.78 2.97 25.70
N MET A 77 3.97 3.45 25.35
CA MET A 77 4.54 3.30 24.01
C MET A 77 5.07 1.89 23.79
N ASN A 78 4.15 0.94 23.59
CA ASN A 78 4.47 -0.46 23.32
C ASN A 78 3.55 -1.02 22.23
N GLN A 79 3.95 -2.15 21.64
CA GLN A 79 3.25 -2.78 20.52
C GLN A 79 1.80 -3.13 20.86
N THR A 80 1.55 -3.66 22.06
CA THR A 80 0.19 -4.03 22.50
C THR A 80 -0.77 -2.84 22.46
N ASN A 81 -0.35 -1.69 22.99
CA ASN A 81 -1.17 -0.47 22.95
C ASN A 81 -1.31 0.07 21.53
N ALA A 82 -0.25 0.02 20.71
CA ALA A 82 -0.32 0.44 19.31
C ALA A 82 -1.34 -0.40 18.52
N ILE A 83 -1.31 -1.73 18.65
CA ILE A 83 -2.28 -2.64 18.02
C ILE A 83 -3.69 -2.35 18.54
N THR A 84 -3.85 -2.22 19.87
CA THR A 84 -5.17 -1.97 20.48
C THR A 84 -5.80 -0.69 19.95
N ILE A 85 -5.04 0.40 19.89
CA ILE A 85 -5.52 1.69 19.38
C ILE A 85 -5.75 1.61 17.87
N GLY A 86 -4.77 1.12 17.10
CA GLY A 86 -4.85 1.02 15.64
C GLY A 86 -6.04 0.17 15.17
N SER A 87 -6.34 -0.91 15.89
CA SER A 87 -7.47 -1.81 15.60
C SER A 87 -8.84 -1.13 15.74
N THR A 88 -8.92 0.02 16.41
CA THR A 88 -10.17 0.82 16.46
C THR A 88 -10.40 1.64 15.18
N ILE A 89 -9.36 1.86 14.38
CA ILE A 89 -9.39 2.64 13.14
C ILE A 89 -9.53 1.70 11.94
N GLY A 90 -8.83 0.57 11.96
CA GLY A 90 -8.85 -0.41 10.88
C GLY A 90 -7.96 -1.61 11.17
N ARG A 91 -7.77 -2.47 10.15
CA ARG A 91 -6.83 -3.58 10.25
C ARG A 91 -5.40 -3.06 10.45
N VAL A 92 -4.70 -3.61 11.43
CA VAL A 92 -3.26 -3.38 11.65
C VAL A 92 -2.51 -4.56 11.04
N GLU A 93 -1.50 -4.27 10.22
CA GLU A 93 -0.64 -5.24 9.52
C GLU A 93 0.80 -5.18 10.03
#